data_AF-A0A073ITQ6-F1
#
_entry.id   AF-A0A073ITQ6-F1
#
_cell.length_a   1.000
_cell.length_b   1.000
_cell.length_c   1.000
_cell.angle_alpha   90.00
_cell.angle_beta   90.00
_cell.angle_gamma   90.00
#
_symmetry.space_group_name_H-M   'P 1'
#
loop_
_entity.id
_entity.type
_entity.pdbx_description
1 polymer ?
#
loop_
_entity_poly.entity_id
_entity_poly.type
_entity_poly.pdbx_seq_one_letter_code
_entity_poly.pdbx_strand_id
1 'polypeptide(L)'
;MLSSLWSLHRICYTLGKISLIAANQALVNWLFDNVKDTSPCVVYGLIPPYVPHVSNGYFSVLSDNIKSLPDKLNAFTLNEFGQRYTTEHFYTGISDLSYSSTFNKQEVEATLKENMLFWGRLYDLPVDAIEQISMPCINIGPWGKDFHKMTERVLKEDLYVRTPQIIAEAIRLVLSFS
;
A
#
# COMPACT_ATOMS: atom_id res chain seq x y z
N MET A 1 32.23 -8.42 11.82
CA MET A 1 31.25 -8.48 12.94
C MET A 1 29.86 -8.04 12.50
N LEU A 2 29.69 -6.84 11.92
CA LEU A 2 28.44 -6.46 11.24
C LEU A 2 28.09 -7.43 10.10
N SER A 3 29.02 -7.69 9.18
CA SER A 3 28.80 -8.58 8.02
C SER A 3 28.30 -9.99 8.38
N SER A 4 28.75 -10.54 9.52
CA SER A 4 28.29 -11.83 10.03
C SER A 4 26.88 -11.78 10.61
N LEU A 5 26.50 -10.69 11.27
CA LEU A 5 25.13 -10.48 11.77
C LEU A 5 24.13 -10.31 10.60
N TRP A 6 24.51 -9.52 9.59
CA TRP A 6 23.72 -9.37 8.36
C TRP A 6 23.51 -10.70 7.64
N SER A 7 24.56 -11.53 7.56
CA SER A 7 24.49 -12.84 6.91
C SER A 7 23.62 -13.81 7.71
N LEU A 8 23.72 -13.79 9.04
CA LEU A 8 22.92 -14.65 9.92
C LEU A 8 21.44 -14.27 9.91
N HIS A 9 21.11 -12.98 10.03
CA HIS A 9 19.72 -12.52 9.95
C HIS A 9 19.12 -12.77 8.57
N ARG A 10 19.91 -12.62 7.50
CA ARG A 10 19.48 -12.98 6.14
C ARG A 10 19.18 -14.46 6.00
N ILE A 11 20.08 -15.33 6.46
CA ILE A 11 19.86 -16.78 6.42
C ILE A 11 18.64 -17.17 7.26
N CYS A 12 18.53 -16.66 8.49
CA CYS A 12 17.39 -16.95 9.36
C CYS A 12 16.07 -16.43 8.79
N TYR A 13 16.05 -15.24 8.18
CA TYR A 13 14.87 -14.69 7.52
C TYR A 13 14.49 -15.52 6.28
N THR A 14 15.45 -15.80 5.39
CA THR A 14 15.22 -16.61 4.18
C THR A 14 14.77 -18.03 4.51
N LEU A 15 15.18 -18.58 5.65
CA LEU A 15 14.73 -19.89 6.16
C LEU A 15 13.42 -19.82 6.98
N GLY A 16 12.77 -18.65 7.07
CA GLY A 16 11.51 -18.46 7.81
C GLY A 16 11.64 -18.59 9.33
N LYS A 17 12.86 -18.52 9.89
CA LYS A 17 13.14 -18.71 11.32
C LYS A 17 12.92 -17.45 12.15
N ILE A 18 12.94 -16.26 11.51
CA ILE A 18 12.69 -14.98 12.15
C ILE A 18 11.83 -14.09 11.24
N SER A 19 10.99 -13.23 11.83
CA SER A 19 10.26 -12.21 11.09
C SER A 19 11.17 -11.00 10.78
N LEU A 20 10.75 -10.15 9.83
CA LEU A 20 11.42 -8.86 9.57
C LEU A 20 11.49 -8.00 10.83
N ILE A 21 10.42 -7.99 11.64
CA ILE A 21 10.37 -7.24 12.90
C ILE A 21 11.43 -7.76 13.88
N ALA A 22 11.54 -9.09 14.03
CA ALA A 22 12.53 -9.70 14.91
C ALA A 22 13.97 -9.44 14.42
N ALA A 23 14.21 -9.46 13.11
CA ALA A 23 15.51 -9.10 12.53
C ALA A 23 15.87 -7.63 12.78
N ASN A 24 14.90 -6.71 12.67
CA ASN A 24 15.05 -5.29 13.01
C ASN A 24 15.44 -5.10 14.48
N GLN A 25 14.69 -5.71 15.40
CA GLN A 25 14.98 -5.64 16.83
C GLN A 25 16.36 -6.20 17.17
N ALA A 26 16.73 -7.34 16.59
CA ALA A 26 18.04 -7.96 16.83
C ALA A 26 19.20 -7.07 16.35
N LEU A 27 19.05 -6.38 15.21
CA LEU A 27 20.06 -5.42 14.73
C LEU A 27 20.18 -4.20 15.65
N VAL A 28 19.06 -3.64 16.09
CA VAL A 28 19.05 -2.50 17.02
C VAL A 28 19.71 -2.88 18.34
N ASN A 29 19.34 -4.02 18.93
CA ASN A 29 19.96 -4.51 20.17
C ASN A 29 21.47 -4.71 20.00
N TRP A 30 21.88 -5.35 18.90
CA TRP A 30 23.30 -5.55 18.61
C TRP A 30 24.06 -4.22 18.48
N LEU A 31 23.47 -3.19 17.85
CA LEU A 31 24.09 -1.86 17.77
C LEU A 31 24.26 -1.26 19.17
N PHE A 32 23.23 -1.31 20.01
CA PHE A 32 23.29 -0.81 21.39
C PHE A 32 24.35 -1.53 22.23
N ASP A 33 24.45 -2.85 22.14
CA ASP A 33 25.45 -3.64 22.85
C ASP A 33 26.90 -3.30 22.44
N ASN A 34 27.08 -2.65 21.28
CA ASN A 34 28.40 -2.33 20.71
C ASN A 34 28.70 -0.82 20.66
N VAL A 35 27.76 0.04 21.05
CA VAL A 35 27.97 1.50 21.17
C VAL A 35 28.51 1.81 22.57
N LYS A 36 29.50 2.70 22.64
CA LYS A 36 30.15 3.08 23.91
C LYS A 36 29.36 4.10 24.73
N ASP A 37 28.50 4.86 24.08
CA ASP A 37 27.66 5.87 24.72
C ASP A 37 26.44 5.18 25.34
N THR A 38 26.33 5.28 26.67
CA THR A 38 25.23 4.70 27.46
C THR A 38 24.25 5.77 27.95
N SER A 39 24.34 7.00 27.43
CA SER A 39 23.36 8.03 27.74
C SER A 39 21.97 7.63 27.23
N PRO A 40 20.88 8.09 27.89
CA PRO A 40 19.53 7.85 27.38
C PRO A 40 19.38 8.41 25.97
N CYS A 41 18.95 7.58 25.02
CA CYS A 41 18.72 7.99 23.63
C CYS A 41 17.41 7.41 23.09
N VAL A 42 16.90 8.03 22.02
CA VAL A 42 15.72 7.58 21.29
C VAL A 42 16.17 7.12 19.91
N VAL A 43 15.79 5.90 19.54
CA VAL A 43 16.01 5.36 18.19
C VAL A 43 14.68 5.33 17.45
N TYR A 44 14.65 5.92 16.27
CA TYR A 44 13.49 5.94 15.38
C TYR A 44 13.94 5.59 13.96
N GLY A 45 13.01 5.03 13.18
CA GLY A 45 13.25 4.60 11.81
C GLY A 45 12.03 3.91 11.24
N LEU A 46 12.12 3.53 9.97
CA LEU A 46 11.07 2.79 9.26
C LEU A 46 11.34 1.28 9.34
N ILE A 47 10.27 0.50 9.49
CA ILE A 47 10.32 -0.97 9.48
C ILE A 47 9.53 -1.46 8.27
N PRO A 48 10.05 -2.43 7.49
CA PRO A 48 9.30 -3.01 6.39
C PRO A 48 8.06 -3.80 6.86
N PRO A 49 7.01 -3.94 6.01
CA PRO A 49 6.95 -3.46 4.63
C PRO A 49 6.60 -1.98 4.52
N TYR A 50 7.11 -1.34 3.45
CA TYR A 50 6.62 -0.03 2.99
C TYR A 50 5.41 -0.24 2.06
N VAL A 51 4.30 0.40 2.39
CA VAL A 51 3.07 0.40 1.59
C VAL A 51 2.91 1.81 1.01
N PRO A 52 3.14 2.03 -0.30
CA PRO A 52 3.11 3.37 -0.87
C PRO A 52 1.73 4.02 -0.75
N HIS A 53 1.74 5.34 -0.61
CA HIS A 53 0.52 6.14 -0.68
C HIS A 53 0.25 6.45 -2.15
N VAL A 54 -0.93 6.11 -2.63
CA VAL A 54 -1.31 6.30 -4.03
C VAL A 54 -2.57 7.14 -4.12
N SER A 55 -2.64 7.99 -5.14
CA SER A 55 -3.83 8.75 -5.48
C SER A 55 -3.84 9.05 -6.96
N ASN A 56 -5.01 8.95 -7.59
CA ASN A 56 -5.19 9.38 -8.97
C ASN A 56 -4.94 10.90 -9.14
N GLY A 57 -4.99 11.68 -8.06
CA GLY A 57 -4.71 13.12 -8.08
C GLY A 57 -3.25 13.48 -8.38
N TYR A 58 -2.33 12.51 -8.32
CA TYR A 58 -0.91 12.73 -8.65
C TYR A 58 -0.60 12.56 -10.14
N PHE A 59 -1.51 12.00 -10.94
CA PHE A 59 -1.32 11.91 -12.39
C PHE A 59 -1.51 13.29 -13.04
N SER A 60 -0.53 13.72 -13.83
CA SER A 60 -0.60 14.98 -14.59
C SER A 60 -1.66 14.93 -15.69
N VAL A 61 -1.89 13.75 -16.27
CA VAL A 61 -2.87 13.51 -17.33
C VAL A 61 -3.67 12.25 -16.99
N LEU A 62 -4.99 12.40 -16.96
CA LEU A 62 -5.96 11.32 -16.91
C LEU A 62 -6.94 11.49 -18.08
N SER A 63 -7.39 10.38 -18.66
CA SER A 63 -8.45 10.43 -19.67
C SER A 63 -9.77 10.91 -19.04
N ASP A 64 -10.63 11.52 -19.86
CA ASP A 64 -11.90 12.06 -19.38
C ASP A 64 -12.82 10.96 -18.83
N ASN A 65 -12.72 9.74 -19.35
CA ASN A 65 -13.44 8.58 -18.82
C ASN A 65 -13.02 8.25 -17.39
N ILE A 66 -11.73 8.37 -17.04
CA ILE A 66 -11.25 8.14 -15.66
C ILE A 66 -11.61 9.33 -14.77
N LYS A 67 -11.44 10.57 -15.23
CA LYS A 67 -11.78 11.78 -14.45
C LYS A 67 -13.26 11.83 -14.07
N SER A 68 -14.14 11.47 -15.00
CA SER A 68 -15.60 11.49 -14.81
C SER A 68 -16.16 10.20 -14.18
N LEU A 69 -15.32 9.18 -13.95
CA LEU A 69 -15.75 7.89 -13.44
C LEU A 69 -16.50 7.99 -12.10
N PRO A 70 -16.03 8.75 -11.10
CA PRO A 70 -16.75 8.90 -9.83
C PRO A 70 -18.18 9.44 -9.98
N ASP A 71 -18.35 10.47 -10.81
CA ASP A 71 -19.65 11.12 -11.03
C ASP A 71 -20.61 10.18 -11.78
N LYS A 72 -20.10 9.47 -12.79
CA LYS A 72 -20.90 8.50 -13.57
C LYS A 72 -21.32 7.31 -12.71
N LEU A 73 -20.43 6.77 -11.88
CA LEU A 73 -20.78 5.71 -10.92
C LEU A 73 -21.78 6.18 -9.87
N ASN A 74 -21.69 7.43 -9.42
CA ASN A 74 -22.67 8.02 -8.51
C ASN A 74 -24.04 8.20 -9.16
N ALA A 75 -24.09 8.62 -10.44
CA ALA A 75 -25.33 8.71 -11.18
C ALA A 75 -25.99 7.32 -11.35
N PHE A 76 -25.20 6.32 -11.72
CA PHE A 76 -25.64 4.92 -11.83
C PHE A 76 -26.19 4.39 -10.51
N THR A 77 -25.42 4.49 -9.43
CA THR A 77 -25.82 3.96 -8.11
C THR A 77 -27.03 4.68 -7.52
N LEU A 78 -27.19 5.98 -7.78
CA LEU A 78 -28.38 6.71 -7.39
C LEU A 78 -29.62 6.23 -8.15
N ASN A 79 -29.49 5.98 -9.46
CA ASN A 79 -30.60 5.50 -10.28
C ASN A 79 -31.01 4.06 -9.93
N GLU A 80 -30.04 3.15 -9.82
CA GLU A 80 -30.31 1.72 -9.62
C GLU A 80 -30.64 1.35 -8.18
N PHE A 81 -30.00 2.03 -7.21
CA PHE A 81 -30.09 1.64 -5.80
C PHE A 81 -30.63 2.74 -4.88
N GLY A 82 -30.85 3.96 -5.40
CA GLY A 82 -31.23 5.11 -4.56
C GLY A 82 -30.12 5.54 -3.59
N GLN A 83 -28.86 5.20 -3.88
CA GLN A 83 -27.72 5.43 -2.98
C GLN A 83 -26.70 6.38 -3.60
N ARG A 84 -26.09 7.22 -2.75
CA ARG A 84 -24.94 8.05 -3.12
C ARG A 84 -23.71 7.55 -2.38
N TYR A 85 -22.59 7.49 -3.08
CA TYR A 85 -21.31 7.08 -2.54
C TYR A 85 -20.34 8.27 -2.55
N THR A 86 -19.56 8.40 -1.48
CA THR A 86 -18.47 9.38 -1.42
C THR A 86 -17.21 8.78 -2.01
N THR A 87 -16.50 9.56 -2.82
CA THR A 87 -15.16 9.16 -3.31
C THR A 87 -14.11 9.64 -2.33
N GLU A 88 -13.30 8.72 -1.84
CA GLU A 88 -12.13 9.01 -1.02
C GLU A 88 -10.87 8.92 -1.88
N HIS A 89 -10.00 9.92 -1.79
CA HIS A 89 -8.76 9.97 -2.59
C HIS A 89 -7.63 9.09 -2.06
N PHE A 90 -7.76 8.63 -0.82
CA PHE A 90 -6.80 7.77 -0.14
C PHE A 90 -7.52 6.68 0.63
N TYR A 91 -7.05 5.44 0.49
CA TYR A 91 -7.53 4.32 1.28
C TYR A 91 -6.68 4.19 2.55
N THR A 92 -7.33 4.12 3.71
CA THR A 92 -6.66 4.07 5.02
C THR A 92 -6.31 2.65 5.48
N GLY A 93 -6.77 1.64 4.75
CA GLY A 93 -6.38 0.25 4.95
C GLY A 93 -5.13 -0.12 4.15
N ILE A 94 -4.61 -1.32 4.40
CA ILE A 94 -3.56 -1.93 3.57
C ILE A 94 -4.24 -2.48 2.31
N SER A 95 -3.68 -2.20 1.14
CA SER A 95 -4.21 -2.67 -0.15
C SER A 95 -3.07 -2.89 -1.14
N ASP A 96 -3.18 -3.93 -1.96
CA ASP A 96 -2.25 -4.15 -3.07
C ASP A 96 -2.27 -2.99 -4.09
N LEU A 97 -3.36 -2.22 -4.14
CA LEU A 97 -3.46 -1.02 -4.96
C LEU A 97 -2.44 0.05 -4.58
N SER A 98 -1.88 0.01 -3.36
CA SER A 98 -0.74 0.85 -2.98
C SER A 98 0.49 0.66 -3.86
N TYR A 99 0.57 -0.42 -4.63
CA TYR A 99 1.66 -0.69 -5.57
C TYR A 99 1.29 -0.39 -7.04
N SER A 100 0.12 0.21 -7.31
CA SER A 100 -0.32 0.52 -8.67
C SER A 100 0.40 1.73 -9.29
N SER A 101 0.94 2.60 -8.45
CA SER A 101 1.69 3.77 -8.88
C SER A 101 2.64 4.26 -7.79
N THR A 102 3.65 5.02 -8.21
CA THR A 102 4.51 5.80 -7.32
C THR A 102 4.92 7.06 -8.05
N PHE A 103 5.20 8.12 -7.29
CA PHE A 103 5.64 9.41 -7.82
C PHE A 103 6.89 9.83 -7.05
N ASN A 104 7.74 10.65 -7.67
CA ASN A 104 9.01 11.09 -7.11
C ASN A 104 9.90 9.92 -6.66
N LYS A 105 10.11 8.90 -7.51
CA LYS A 105 10.90 7.71 -7.18
C LYS A 105 12.21 8.04 -6.44
N GLN A 106 12.97 9.03 -6.91
CA GLN A 106 14.28 9.34 -6.33
C GLN A 106 14.18 9.75 -4.86
N GLU A 107 13.16 10.52 -4.50
CA GLU A 107 12.88 10.94 -3.13
C GLU A 107 12.41 9.76 -2.27
N VAL A 108 11.53 8.92 -2.82
CA VAL A 108 11.04 7.70 -2.15
C VAL A 108 12.19 6.75 -1.85
N GLU A 109 13.03 6.44 -2.85
CA GLU A 109 14.17 5.54 -2.69
C GLU A 109 15.21 6.09 -1.73
N ALA A 110 15.52 7.39 -1.79
CA ALA A 110 16.43 8.04 -0.86
C ALA A 110 15.92 7.91 0.58
N THR A 111 14.63 8.23 0.81
CA THR A 111 14.00 8.15 2.13
C THR A 111 14.04 6.72 2.69
N LEU A 112 13.67 5.73 1.87
CA LEU A 112 13.69 4.32 2.28
C LEU A 112 15.12 3.84 2.58
N LYS A 113 16.09 4.19 1.73
CA LYS A 113 17.49 3.82 1.93
C LYS A 113 18.10 4.43 3.18
N GLU A 114 17.72 5.66 3.51
CA GLU A 114 18.26 6.39 4.68
C GLU A 114 17.61 5.93 5.99
N ASN A 115 16.31 5.60 5.97
CA ASN A 115 15.52 5.43 7.20
C ASN A 115 15.02 4.00 7.44
N MET A 116 15.04 3.10 6.46
CA MET A 116 14.57 1.72 6.59
C MET A 116 15.72 0.73 6.73
N LEU A 117 15.78 0.06 7.87
CA LEU A 117 16.74 -1.02 8.07
C LEU A 117 16.47 -2.17 7.09
N PHE A 118 17.56 -2.77 6.60
CA PHE A 118 17.54 -3.87 5.64
C PHE A 118 16.97 -3.57 4.25
N TRP A 119 16.74 -2.30 3.90
CA TRP A 119 16.40 -1.91 2.52
C TRP A 119 17.47 -2.39 1.52
N GLY A 120 17.02 -2.98 0.41
CA GLY A 120 17.89 -3.58 -0.62
C GLY A 120 18.62 -4.85 -0.18
N ARG A 121 18.27 -5.43 0.98
CA ARG A 121 18.90 -6.65 1.52
C ARG A 121 17.90 -7.72 1.92
N LEU A 122 17.04 -7.43 2.90
CA LEU A 122 15.98 -8.36 3.34
C LEU A 122 14.60 -7.94 2.82
N TYR A 123 14.47 -6.66 2.54
CA TYR A 123 13.27 -6.07 1.95
C TYR A 123 13.70 -5.10 0.86
N ASP A 124 13.07 -5.21 -0.29
CA ASP A 124 13.17 -4.28 -1.39
C ASP A 124 11.79 -4.11 -2.05
N LEU A 125 11.65 -3.05 -2.83
CA LEU A 125 10.49 -2.83 -3.68
C LEU A 125 11.01 -2.39 -5.05
N PRO A 126 10.46 -2.88 -6.16
CA PRO A 126 10.88 -2.47 -7.49
C PRO A 126 10.28 -1.11 -7.84
N VAL A 127 10.69 -0.05 -7.14
CA VAL A 127 10.15 1.32 -7.27
C VAL A 127 10.22 1.79 -8.73
N ASP A 128 11.33 1.51 -9.42
CA ASP A 128 11.53 1.74 -10.86
C ASP A 128 10.43 1.15 -11.72
N ALA A 129 10.13 -0.13 -11.51
CA ALA A 129 9.14 -0.83 -12.31
C ALA A 129 7.74 -0.25 -12.03
N ILE A 130 7.43 0.02 -10.76
CA ILE A 130 6.16 0.62 -10.34
C ILE A 130 5.96 2.00 -10.98
N GLU A 131 7.00 2.85 -10.98
CA GLU A 131 6.95 4.16 -11.62
C GLU A 131 6.72 4.03 -13.14
N GLN A 132 7.45 3.13 -13.80
CA GLN A 132 7.34 2.92 -15.24
C GLN A 132 5.96 2.42 -15.71
N ILE A 133 5.29 1.59 -14.91
CA ILE A 133 3.98 1.01 -15.24
C ILE A 133 2.82 1.69 -14.48
N SER A 134 3.09 2.84 -13.86
CA SER A 134 2.12 3.54 -13.02
C SER A 134 0.80 3.75 -13.75
N MET A 135 -0.28 3.28 -13.12
CA MET A 135 -1.63 3.35 -13.70
C MET A 135 -2.64 3.85 -12.67
N PRO A 136 -3.67 4.60 -13.09
CA PRO A 136 -4.73 5.00 -12.19
C PRO A 136 -5.47 3.77 -11.68
N CYS A 137 -5.85 3.79 -10.41
CA CYS A 137 -6.57 2.70 -9.77
C CYS A 137 -7.81 3.21 -9.05
N ILE A 138 -8.77 2.32 -8.82
CA ILE A 138 -9.94 2.59 -8.00
C ILE A 138 -10.22 1.35 -7.15
N ASN A 139 -10.50 1.56 -5.87
CA ASN A 139 -10.93 0.50 -4.98
C ASN A 139 -12.46 0.53 -4.87
N ILE A 140 -13.14 -0.54 -5.29
CA ILE A 140 -14.59 -0.67 -5.19
C ILE A 140 -14.87 -1.96 -4.42
N GLY A 141 -15.52 -1.83 -3.27
CA GLY A 141 -15.84 -2.96 -2.39
C GLY A 141 -17.18 -2.77 -1.69
N PRO A 142 -17.71 -3.84 -1.07
CA PRO A 142 -18.94 -3.74 -0.29
C PRO A 142 -18.72 -2.92 0.97
N TRP A 143 -19.78 -2.31 1.49
CA TRP A 143 -19.69 -1.69 2.80
C TRP A 143 -19.36 -2.75 3.86
N GLY A 144 -18.33 -2.48 4.65
CA GLY A 144 -17.85 -3.38 5.68
C GLY A 144 -17.37 -2.66 6.93
N LYS A 145 -17.18 -3.44 7.99
CA LYS A 145 -16.65 -3.00 9.28
C LYS A 145 -15.59 -3.99 9.76
N ASP A 146 -14.67 -3.46 10.55
CA ASP A 146 -13.62 -4.25 11.21
C ASP A 146 -12.68 -4.99 10.25
N PHE A 147 -12.35 -4.38 9.10
CA PHE A 147 -11.34 -4.90 8.17
C PHE A 147 -10.02 -5.21 8.90
N HIS A 148 -9.46 -6.39 8.62
CA HIS A 148 -8.25 -6.94 9.27
C HIS A 148 -8.40 -7.22 10.77
N LYS A 149 -9.63 -7.44 11.26
CA LYS A 149 -9.89 -7.89 12.64
C LYS A 149 -10.74 -9.15 12.64
N MET A 150 -10.73 -9.87 13.77
CA MET A 150 -11.53 -11.09 13.95
C MET A 150 -13.05 -10.91 13.74
N THR A 151 -13.55 -9.68 13.86
CA THR A 151 -14.96 -9.33 13.69
C THR A 151 -15.29 -8.75 12.32
N GLU A 152 -14.37 -8.89 11.36
CA GLU A 152 -14.55 -8.42 9.98
C GLU A 152 -15.87 -8.93 9.38
N ARG A 153 -16.63 -8.01 8.78
CA ARG A 153 -17.93 -8.31 8.17
C ARG A 153 -18.28 -7.29 7.10
N VAL A 154 -19.06 -7.74 6.13
CA VAL A 154 -19.57 -6.92 5.03
C VAL A 154 -21.08 -7.01 4.93
N LEU A 155 -21.71 -5.99 4.34
CA LEU A 155 -23.13 -6.00 4.03
C LEU A 155 -23.39 -6.96 2.87
N LYS A 156 -24.22 -7.98 3.11
CA LYS A 156 -24.53 -9.02 2.11
C LYS A 156 -25.13 -8.44 0.83
N GLU A 157 -26.01 -7.46 0.95
CA GLU A 157 -26.63 -6.84 -0.22
C GLU A 157 -25.59 -6.14 -1.11
N ASP A 158 -24.64 -5.43 -0.51
CA ASP A 158 -23.54 -4.84 -1.27
C ASP A 158 -22.68 -5.92 -1.91
N LEU A 159 -22.30 -6.95 -1.14
CA LEU A 159 -21.44 -8.03 -1.62
C LEU A 159 -22.05 -8.79 -2.81
N TYR A 160 -23.32 -9.17 -2.72
CA TYR A 160 -23.97 -10.05 -3.70
C TYR A 160 -24.66 -9.32 -4.85
N VAL A 161 -25.07 -8.06 -4.65
CA VAL A 161 -25.92 -7.35 -5.62
C VAL A 161 -25.25 -6.07 -6.09
N ARG A 162 -24.94 -5.12 -5.19
CA ARG A 162 -24.54 -3.76 -5.61
C ARG A 162 -23.10 -3.71 -6.12
N THR A 163 -22.13 -4.18 -5.35
CA THR A 163 -20.70 -4.12 -5.70
C THR A 163 -20.39 -4.80 -7.04
N PRO A 164 -20.89 -6.02 -7.34
CA PRO A 164 -20.69 -6.63 -8.66
C PRO A 164 -21.20 -5.76 -9.82
N GLN A 165 -22.38 -5.15 -9.67
CA GLN A 165 -22.97 -4.27 -10.69
C GLN A 165 -22.18 -2.95 -10.84
N ILE A 166 -21.72 -2.37 -9.73
CA ILE A 166 -20.88 -1.16 -9.75
C ILE A 166 -19.54 -1.43 -10.44
N ILE A 167 -18.90 -2.58 -10.17
CA ILE A 167 -17.66 -2.99 -10.84
C ILE A 167 -17.91 -3.20 -12.34
N ALA A 168 -18.99 -3.89 -12.71
CA ALA A 168 -19.33 -4.09 -14.11
C ALA A 168 -19.56 -2.76 -14.85
N GLU A 169 -20.26 -1.82 -14.22
CA GLU A 169 -20.46 -0.48 -14.78
C GLU A 169 -19.14 0.29 -14.87
N ALA A 170 -18.28 0.22 -13.86
CA ALA A 170 -16.96 0.85 -13.90
C ALA A 170 -16.12 0.34 -15.08
N ILE A 171 -16.07 -0.99 -15.27
CA ILE A 171 -15.39 -1.62 -16.41
C ILE A 171 -15.99 -1.12 -17.72
N ARG A 172 -17.32 -1.09 -17.84
CA ARG A 172 -18.01 -0.62 -19.05
C ARG A 172 -17.65 0.82 -19.37
N LEU A 173 -17.64 1.70 -18.38
CA LEU A 173 -17.32 3.14 -18.54
C LEU A 173 -15.86 3.39 -18.90
N VAL A 174 -14.94 2.58 -18.37
CA VAL A 174 -13.51 2.68 -18.66
C VAL A 174 -13.18 2.14 -20.05
N LEU A 175 -13.80 1.02 -20.45
CA LEU A 175 -13.55 0.35 -21.72
C LEU A 175 -14.43 0.85 -22.88
N SER A 176 -15.47 1.64 -22.61
CA SER A 176 -16.23 2.29 -23.67
C SER A 176 -15.36 3.30 -24.40
N PHE A 177 -14.93 2.94 -25.61
CA PHE A 177 -14.27 3.86 -26.52
C PHE A 177 -15.30 4.88 -27.02
N SER A 178 -15.03 6.16 -26.76
CA SER A 178 -15.70 7.30 -27.39
C SER A 178 -15.04 7.62 -28.72
#